data_AF-A0A1H3B621-F1
#
_entry.id   AF-A0A1H3B621-F1
#
_cell.length_a   1.000
_cell.length_b   1.000
_cell.length_c   1.000
_cell.angle_alpha   90.00
_cell.angle_beta   90.00
_cell.angle_gamma   90.00
#
_symmetry.space_group_name_H-M   'P 1'
#
loop_
_entity.id
_entity.type
_entity.pdbx_description
1 polymer ?
#
loop_
_entity_poly.entity_id
_entity_poly.type
_entity_poly.pdbx_seq_one_letter_code
_entity_poly.pdbx_strand_id
1 'polypeptide(L)'
;MTRALSVACQCGAFQAEIHDPHAASCNHAICYCKDCQAFAQHLGQGPHVLDFAGGTDLFQTQPSQVRIISGADKLAVLQLAPKGLYRWHTSCCNTALCNTMGTPKLSFVGFMTANITERDALPPVTIKYKPEHATAPVPKPHGSLLRFAGFTIRNLLKARITGSWKKNPFFGDDARSVVKPYVLSEAERDAAYRQVT
;
A
#
# COMPACT_ATOMS: atom_id res chain seq x y z
N MET A 1 1.80 -26.35 2.75
CA MET A 1 1.92 -25.62 1.47
C MET A 1 1.90 -24.13 1.80
N THR A 2 2.96 -23.40 1.44
CA THR A 2 2.99 -21.95 1.59
C THR A 2 1.91 -21.35 0.70
N ARG A 3 0.95 -20.66 1.31
CA ARG A 3 -0.10 -19.92 0.60
C ARG A 3 0.52 -18.64 0.07
N ALA A 4 0.39 -18.36 -1.22
CA ALA A 4 0.78 -17.09 -1.81
C ALA A 4 -0.49 -16.30 -2.17
N LEU A 5 -0.42 -14.98 -2.10
CA LEU A 5 -1.45 -14.08 -2.65
C LEU A 5 -0.91 -13.49 -3.95
N SER A 6 -1.69 -13.61 -5.02
CA SER A 6 -1.34 -13.12 -6.34
C SER A 6 -1.77 -11.67 -6.48
N VAL A 7 -0.84 -10.80 -6.89
CA VAL A 7 -1.06 -9.38 -7.16
C VAL A 7 -0.84 -9.13 -8.64
N ALA A 8 -1.78 -8.44 -9.30
CA ALA A 8 -1.62 -8.04 -10.70
C ALA A 8 -2.12 -6.61 -10.94
N CYS A 9 -1.53 -5.91 -11.92
CA CYS A 9 -2.14 -4.69 -12.42
C CYS A 9 -3.34 -4.99 -13.33
N GLN A 10 -4.17 -3.98 -13.60
CA GLN A 10 -5.41 -4.17 -14.37
C GLN A 10 -5.17 -4.68 -15.80
N CYS A 11 -4.05 -4.32 -16.45
CA CYS A 11 -3.72 -4.81 -17.78
C CYS A 11 -2.89 -6.11 -17.77
N GLY A 12 -2.56 -6.65 -16.59
CA GLY A 12 -1.80 -7.90 -16.43
C GLY A 12 -0.30 -7.82 -16.72
N ALA A 13 0.21 -6.66 -17.17
CA ALA A 13 1.63 -6.47 -17.51
C ALA A 13 2.58 -6.47 -16.30
N PHE A 14 2.06 -6.30 -15.09
CA PHE A 14 2.79 -6.44 -13.82
C PHE A 14 2.14 -7.55 -13.00
N GLN A 15 2.97 -8.45 -12.47
CA GLN A 15 2.55 -9.52 -11.57
C GLN A 15 3.54 -9.67 -10.43
N ALA A 16 3.03 -9.91 -9.23
CA ALA A 16 3.80 -10.20 -8.03
C ALA A 16 3.06 -11.20 -7.15
N GLU A 17 3.79 -11.77 -6.20
CA GLU A 17 3.25 -12.67 -5.18
C GLU A 17 3.65 -12.19 -3.79
N ILE A 18 2.72 -12.33 -2.84
CA ILE A 18 2.98 -12.15 -1.42
C ILE A 18 3.01 -13.52 -0.76
N HIS A 19 4.19 -13.93 -0.31
CA HIS A 19 4.48 -15.23 0.30
C HIS A 19 4.26 -15.22 1.81
N ASP A 20 3.89 -16.37 2.36
CA ASP A 20 3.70 -16.57 3.80
C ASP A 20 2.81 -15.50 4.49
N PRO A 21 1.62 -15.16 3.96
CA PRO A 21 0.72 -14.19 4.54
C PRO A 21 0.11 -14.73 5.84
N HIS A 22 0.87 -14.66 6.94
CA HIS A 22 0.41 -15.09 8.25
C HIS A 22 -0.26 -13.95 9.00
N ALA A 23 -1.39 -14.24 9.68
CA ALA A 23 -2.11 -13.27 10.49
C ALA A 23 -1.25 -12.62 11.60
N ALA A 24 -0.19 -13.31 12.04
CA ALA A 24 0.76 -12.77 13.01
C ALA A 24 1.72 -11.71 12.43
N SER A 25 1.87 -11.62 11.11
CA SER A 25 2.82 -10.72 10.43
C SER A 25 2.16 -9.79 9.41
N CYS A 26 0.86 -9.94 9.14
CA CYS A 26 0.09 -9.04 8.29
C CYS A 26 -1.03 -8.30 9.03
N ASN A 27 -1.39 -7.11 8.53
CA ASN A 27 -2.56 -6.34 8.95
C ASN A 27 -3.51 -6.16 7.77
N HIS A 28 -4.82 -6.05 8.03
CA HIS A 28 -5.82 -5.65 7.05
C HIS A 28 -6.55 -4.42 7.57
N ALA A 29 -6.51 -3.33 6.82
CA ALA A 29 -6.99 -2.03 7.25
C ALA A 29 -7.72 -1.33 6.10
N ILE A 30 -8.77 -0.58 6.42
CA ILE A 30 -9.36 0.38 5.47
C ILE A 30 -8.91 1.78 5.88
N CYS A 31 -8.29 2.52 4.96
CA CYS A 31 -7.76 3.86 5.20
C CYS A 31 -8.60 4.91 4.49
N TYR A 32 -9.23 5.81 5.26
CA TYR A 32 -10.05 6.91 4.77
C TYR A 32 -9.28 8.24 4.70
N CYS A 33 -7.96 8.25 4.91
CA CYS A 33 -7.22 9.51 4.91
C CYS A 33 -7.27 10.21 3.55
N LYS A 34 -7.28 11.54 3.56
CA LYS A 34 -7.34 12.36 2.34
C LYS A 34 -6.21 12.04 1.36
N ASP A 35 -5.04 11.64 1.85
CA ASP A 35 -3.90 11.27 1.00
C ASP A 35 -4.13 9.96 0.24
N CYS A 36 -4.79 8.96 0.85
CA CYS A 36 -5.16 7.72 0.17
C CYS A 36 -6.18 8.00 -0.94
N GLN A 37 -7.17 8.84 -0.65
CA GLN A 37 -8.14 9.30 -1.64
C GLN A 37 -7.45 10.09 -2.76
N ALA A 38 -6.64 11.10 -2.44
CA ALA A 38 -5.92 11.92 -3.42
C ALA A 38 -5.00 11.09 -4.33
N PHE A 39 -4.33 10.07 -3.78
CA PHE A 39 -3.53 9.16 -4.60
C PHE A 39 -4.37 8.42 -5.63
N ALA A 40 -5.48 7.83 -5.20
CA ALA A 40 -6.39 7.12 -6.10
C ALA A 40 -6.96 8.06 -7.16
N GLN A 41 -7.35 9.28 -6.79
CA GLN A 41 -7.90 10.28 -7.71
C GLN A 41 -6.86 10.77 -8.72
N HIS A 42 -5.62 11.05 -8.28
CA HIS A 42 -4.55 11.47 -9.18
C HIS A 42 -4.27 10.44 -10.28
N LEU A 43 -4.35 9.14 -9.95
CA LEU A 43 -4.17 8.06 -10.93
C LEU A 43 -5.42 7.73 -11.74
N GLY A 44 -6.56 8.38 -11.48
CA GLY A 44 -7.86 8.00 -12.05
C GLY A 44 -8.33 6.61 -11.61
N GLN A 45 -7.81 6.10 -10.49
CA GLN A 45 -8.08 4.76 -9.96
C GLN A 45 -9.14 4.75 -8.87
N GLY A 46 -9.73 5.91 -8.53
CA GLY A 46 -10.80 6.05 -7.54
C GLY A 46 -11.87 4.95 -7.63
N PRO A 47 -12.49 4.72 -8.80
CA PRO A 47 -13.51 3.68 -8.97
C PRO A 47 -13.04 2.23 -8.73
N HIS A 48 -11.72 1.98 -8.78
CA HIS A 48 -11.14 0.65 -8.61
C HIS A 48 -10.68 0.37 -7.18
N VAL A 49 -10.08 1.37 -6.51
CA VAL A 49 -9.40 1.15 -5.22
C VAL A 49 -10.07 1.82 -4.01
N LEU A 50 -11.09 2.67 -4.21
CA LEU A 50 -11.84 3.28 -3.13
C LEU A 50 -13.18 2.57 -2.92
N ASP A 51 -13.54 2.36 -1.65
CA ASP A 51 -14.89 1.96 -1.26
C ASP A 51 -15.88 3.14 -1.43
N PHE A 52 -17.16 2.86 -1.21
CA PHE A 52 -18.23 3.86 -1.34
C PHE A 52 -18.08 5.11 -0.46
N ALA A 53 -17.27 5.02 0.61
CA ALA A 53 -17.02 6.09 1.57
C ALA A 53 -15.60 6.69 1.43
N GLY A 54 -14.90 6.40 0.32
CA GLY A 54 -13.56 6.90 0.04
C GLY A 54 -12.44 6.13 0.77
N GLY A 55 -12.71 4.94 1.28
CA GLY A 55 -11.74 4.10 1.96
C GLY A 55 -10.90 3.28 1.00
N THR A 56 -9.58 3.34 1.12
CA THR A 56 -8.70 2.38 0.46
C THR A 56 -8.53 1.14 1.33
N ASP A 57 -8.92 -0.01 0.82
CA ASP A 57 -8.71 -1.29 1.48
C ASP A 57 -7.28 -1.81 1.29
N LEU A 58 -6.56 -2.06 2.38
CA LEU A 58 -5.12 -2.27 2.42
C LEU A 58 -4.74 -3.54 3.17
N PHE A 59 -4.05 -4.44 2.47
CA PHE A 59 -3.34 -5.56 3.08
C PHE A 59 -1.88 -5.20 3.30
N GLN A 60 -1.48 -5.09 4.58
CA GLN A 60 -0.14 -4.71 4.99
C GLN A 60 0.70 -5.91 5.41
N THR A 61 1.93 -5.97 4.92
CA THR A 61 2.90 -7.04 5.15
C THR A 61 4.33 -6.50 5.11
N GLN A 62 5.33 -7.37 5.10
CA GLN A 62 6.74 -7.00 4.93
C GLN A 62 7.18 -7.10 3.46
N PRO A 63 7.96 -6.13 2.94
CA PRO A 63 8.54 -6.20 1.60
C PRO A 63 9.34 -7.48 1.31
N SER A 64 9.95 -8.10 2.31
CA SER A 64 10.69 -9.36 2.16
C SER A 64 9.82 -10.55 1.78
N GLN A 65 8.49 -10.42 1.90
CA GLN A 65 7.50 -11.42 1.52
C GLN A 65 7.02 -11.23 0.07
N VAL A 66 7.42 -10.13 -0.58
CA VAL A 66 6.98 -9.78 -1.92
C VAL A 66 8.00 -10.27 -2.94
N ARG A 67 7.51 -10.99 -3.94
CA ARG A 67 8.29 -11.42 -5.10
C ARG A 67 7.64 -10.88 -6.37
N ILE A 68 8.33 -10.02 -7.11
CA ILE A 68 7.87 -9.60 -8.44
C ILE A 68 8.11 -10.77 -9.40
N ILE A 69 7.07 -11.15 -10.13
CA ILE A 69 7.09 -12.23 -11.12
C ILE A 69 7.40 -11.68 -12.51
N SER A 70 6.75 -10.56 -12.88
CA SER A 70 6.93 -9.90 -14.17
C SER A 70 6.58 -8.42 -14.10
N GLY A 71 7.09 -7.63 -15.06
CA GLY A 71 6.77 -6.21 -15.20
C GLY A 71 7.47 -5.28 -14.21
N ALA A 72 8.64 -5.66 -13.67
CA ALA A 72 9.41 -4.79 -12.78
C ALA A 72 9.73 -3.43 -13.41
N ASP A 73 9.93 -3.40 -14.74
CA ASP A 73 10.12 -2.19 -15.55
C ASP A 73 8.86 -1.31 -15.67
N LYS A 74 7.70 -1.84 -15.27
CA LYS A 74 6.43 -1.10 -15.21
C LYS A 74 6.20 -0.43 -13.86
N LEU A 75 7.06 -0.66 -12.87
CA LEU A 75 6.94 0.05 -11.59
C LEU A 75 7.21 1.54 -11.77
N ALA A 76 6.34 2.34 -11.15
CA ALA A 76 6.48 3.76 -10.98
C ALA A 76 6.19 4.11 -9.52
N VAL A 77 6.75 5.21 -9.04
CA VAL A 77 6.55 5.67 -7.68
C VAL A 77 6.40 7.17 -7.64
N LEU A 78 5.35 7.62 -6.96
CA LEU A 78 5.12 9.03 -6.70
C LEU A 78 5.03 9.34 -5.21
N GLN A 79 5.20 10.61 -4.88
CA GLN A 79 4.93 11.18 -3.56
C GLN A 79 3.99 12.36 -3.74
N LEU A 80 2.92 12.43 -2.96
CA LEU A 80 2.00 13.58 -3.00
C LEU A 80 2.68 14.88 -2.53
N ALA A 81 3.68 14.77 -1.65
CA ALA A 81 4.46 15.88 -1.15
C ALA A 81 5.89 15.41 -0.82
N PRO A 82 6.88 16.33 -0.75
CA PRO A 82 8.25 15.98 -0.35
C PRO A 82 8.27 15.19 0.97
N LYS A 83 9.07 14.10 1.01
CA LYS A 83 9.19 13.19 2.16
C LYS A 83 7.91 12.42 2.54
N GLY A 84 6.86 12.48 1.72
CA GLY A 84 5.65 11.67 1.89
C GLY A 84 5.89 10.17 1.64
N LEU A 85 4.84 9.37 1.83
CA LEU A 85 4.87 7.94 1.48
C LEU A 85 5.26 7.74 0.02
N TYR A 86 5.97 6.64 -0.24
CA TYR A 86 6.18 6.17 -1.59
C TYR A 86 4.94 5.42 -2.03
N ARG A 87 4.28 5.97 -3.03
CA ARG A 87 3.01 5.47 -3.56
C ARG A 87 3.30 4.80 -4.89
N TRP A 88 3.38 3.48 -4.85
CA TRP A 88 3.76 2.65 -5.98
C TRP A 88 2.56 2.37 -6.87
N HIS A 89 2.75 2.53 -8.17
CA HIS A 89 1.77 2.23 -9.19
C HIS A 89 2.46 1.62 -10.41
N THR A 90 1.68 1.15 -11.38
CA THR A 90 2.23 0.79 -12.68
C THR A 90 2.20 1.96 -13.65
N SER A 91 3.22 2.08 -14.50
CA SER A 91 3.27 3.06 -15.59
C SER A 91 2.43 2.64 -16.81
N CYS A 92 2.14 1.35 -16.97
CA CYS A 92 1.40 0.81 -18.12
C CYS A 92 -0.10 1.08 -18.09
N CYS A 93 -0.71 1.19 -16.91
CA CYS A 93 -2.16 1.40 -16.76
C CYS A 93 -2.53 2.20 -15.49
N ASN A 94 -1.56 2.86 -14.87
CA ASN A 94 -1.75 3.65 -13.64
C ASN A 94 -2.37 2.87 -12.47
N THR A 95 -2.30 1.54 -12.45
CA THR A 95 -2.88 0.77 -11.34
C THR A 95 -2.17 1.13 -10.04
N ALA A 96 -2.92 1.63 -9.07
CA ALA A 96 -2.43 1.98 -7.75
C ALA A 96 -2.14 0.68 -6.96
N LEU A 97 -0.87 0.32 -6.78
CA LEU A 97 -0.47 -1.02 -6.30
C LEU A 97 -0.34 -1.10 -4.78
N CYS A 98 0.56 -0.30 -4.21
CA CYS A 98 0.91 -0.38 -2.80
C CYS A 98 1.62 0.89 -2.31
N ASN A 99 1.82 0.98 -1.00
CA ASN A 99 2.53 2.09 -0.36
C ASN A 99 3.64 1.59 0.56
N THR A 100 4.79 2.27 0.56
CA THR A 100 5.91 2.04 1.48
C THR A 100 6.37 3.35 2.11
N MET A 101 7.18 3.27 3.15
CA MET A 101 8.02 4.41 3.55
C MET A 101 9.09 4.67 2.49
N GLY A 102 9.64 5.90 2.45
CA GLY A 102 10.77 6.25 1.60
C GLY A 102 12.12 5.66 2.03
N THR A 103 12.13 4.69 2.95
CA THR A 103 13.33 4.01 3.42
C THR A 103 13.04 2.55 3.70
N PRO A 104 13.93 1.61 3.29
CA PRO A 104 13.74 0.18 3.57
C PRO A 104 13.91 -0.15 5.05
N LYS A 105 14.48 0.77 5.86
CA LYS A 105 14.61 0.57 7.32
C LYS A 105 13.26 0.51 8.03
N LEU A 106 12.22 1.13 7.45
CA LEU A 106 10.83 1.01 7.90
C LEU A 106 10.10 0.03 6.99
N SER A 107 10.45 -1.25 7.15
CA SER A 107 10.09 -2.35 6.25
C SER A 107 8.63 -2.81 6.39
N PHE A 108 7.69 -1.95 5.98
CA PHE A 108 6.29 -2.31 5.74
C PHE A 108 5.87 -1.93 4.32
N VAL A 109 4.93 -2.70 3.77
CA VAL A 109 4.26 -2.40 2.51
C VAL A 109 2.77 -2.65 2.67
N GLY A 110 1.93 -1.73 2.20
CA GLY A 110 0.47 -1.89 2.17
C GLY A 110 -0.06 -1.95 0.75
N PHE A 111 -0.51 -3.12 0.31
CA PHE A 111 -1.11 -3.35 -1.00
C PHE A 111 -2.59 -3.02 -1.01
N MET A 112 -3.05 -2.38 -2.08
CA MET A 112 -4.47 -2.22 -2.36
C MET A 112 -5.07 -3.60 -2.65
N THR A 113 -6.04 -4.04 -1.84
CA THR A 113 -6.64 -5.38 -1.96
C THR A 113 -7.40 -5.56 -3.26
N ALA A 114 -7.82 -4.47 -3.91
CA ALA A 114 -8.41 -4.46 -5.24
C ALA A 114 -7.54 -5.16 -6.31
N ASN A 115 -6.22 -5.23 -6.10
CA ASN A 115 -5.28 -5.87 -7.01
C ASN A 115 -4.86 -7.28 -6.58
N ILE A 116 -5.41 -7.79 -5.47
CA ILE A 116 -5.18 -9.16 -4.98
C ILE A 116 -6.29 -10.06 -5.52
N THR A 117 -5.91 -11.25 -6.01
CA THR A 117 -6.86 -12.22 -6.57
C THR A 117 -7.62 -12.95 -5.46
N GLU A 118 -6.90 -13.47 -4.47
CA GLU A 118 -7.44 -14.28 -3.38
C GLU A 118 -7.95 -13.40 -2.23
N ARG A 119 -8.90 -12.48 -2.49
CA ARG A 119 -9.39 -11.52 -1.48
C ARG A 119 -10.10 -12.18 -0.32
N ASP A 120 -10.84 -13.26 -0.57
CA ASP A 120 -11.53 -14.05 0.47
C ASP A 120 -10.55 -14.75 1.42
N ALA A 121 -9.28 -14.83 1.01
CA ALA A 121 -8.19 -15.36 1.78
C ALA A 121 -7.53 -14.33 2.71
N LEU A 122 -7.92 -13.06 2.67
CA LEU A 122 -7.37 -12.03 3.55
C LEU A 122 -7.91 -12.17 4.99
N PRO A 123 -7.12 -11.86 6.02
CA PRO A 123 -7.63 -11.83 7.39
C PRO A 123 -8.70 -10.75 7.54
N PRO A 124 -9.55 -10.77 8.58
CA PRO A 124 -10.55 -9.71 8.78
C PRO A 124 -9.92 -8.31 8.90
N VAL A 125 -10.65 -7.28 8.46
CA VAL A 125 -10.27 -5.88 8.68
C VAL A 125 -10.19 -5.61 10.19
N THR A 126 -9.03 -5.14 10.67
CA THR A 126 -8.78 -4.90 12.10
C THR A 126 -8.88 -3.44 12.50
N ILE A 127 -8.82 -2.53 11.53
CA ILE A 127 -8.90 -1.08 11.76
C ILE A 127 -9.48 -0.35 10.53
N LYS A 128 -10.29 0.67 10.82
CA LYS A 128 -10.73 1.70 9.88
C LYS A 128 -10.01 2.99 10.28
N TYR A 129 -8.96 3.34 9.54
CA TYR A 129 -8.09 4.47 9.86
C TYR A 129 -8.65 5.76 9.31
N LYS A 130 -8.64 6.82 10.13
CA LYS A 130 -9.15 8.15 9.79
C LYS A 130 -10.60 8.20 9.29
N PRO A 131 -11.56 7.50 9.94
CA PRO A 131 -12.97 7.48 9.49
C PRO A 131 -13.61 8.87 9.48
N GLU A 132 -13.06 9.84 10.21
CA GLU A 132 -13.48 11.24 10.17
C GLU A 132 -13.24 11.94 8.82
N HIS A 133 -12.47 11.34 7.91
CA HIS A 133 -12.20 11.84 6.56
C HIS A 133 -12.99 11.10 5.47
N ALA A 134 -13.87 10.17 5.86
CA ALA A 134 -14.70 9.44 4.91
C ALA A 134 -15.76 10.34 4.28
N THR A 135 -16.14 10.05 3.04
CA THR A 135 -17.17 10.79 2.29
C THR A 135 -18.59 10.35 2.64
N ALA A 136 -18.73 9.24 3.37
CA ALA A 136 -19.99 8.72 3.87
C ALA A 136 -19.80 8.09 5.27
N PRO A 137 -20.88 7.87 6.05
CA PRO A 137 -20.78 7.28 7.38
C PRO A 137 -20.09 5.92 7.39
N VAL A 138 -19.04 5.79 8.20
CA VAL A 138 -18.26 4.54 8.35
C VAL A 138 -18.81 3.72 9.53
N PRO A 139 -19.26 2.46 9.30
CA PRO A 139 -19.80 1.62 10.37
C PRO A 139 -18.79 1.37 11.49
N LYS A 140 -19.26 1.46 12.74
CA LYS A 140 -18.51 1.02 13.93
C LYS A 140 -18.50 -0.52 14.05
N PRO A 141 -17.52 -1.13 14.74
CA PRO A 141 -16.36 -0.48 15.37
C PRO A 141 -15.29 -0.10 14.33
N HIS A 142 -14.49 0.92 14.67
CA HIS A 142 -13.37 1.37 13.83
C HIS A 142 -12.05 0.64 14.15
N GLY A 143 -12.04 -0.28 15.12
CA GLY A 143 -10.82 -0.97 15.55
C GLY A 143 -9.97 -0.17 16.54
N SER A 144 -8.76 -0.65 16.84
CA SER A 144 -7.87 -0.06 17.85
C SER A 144 -6.56 0.42 17.22
N LEU A 145 -6.36 1.74 17.20
CA LEU A 145 -5.13 2.36 16.72
C LEU A 145 -3.90 1.92 17.54
N LEU A 146 -4.05 1.76 18.85
CA LEU A 146 -2.97 1.29 19.72
C LEU A 146 -2.52 -0.13 19.35
N ARG A 147 -3.47 -1.06 19.13
CA ARG A 147 -3.17 -2.43 18.69
C ARG A 147 -2.50 -2.44 17.32
N PHE A 148 -3.01 -1.64 16.39
CA PHE A 148 -2.43 -1.50 15.05
C PHE A 148 -0.99 -0.96 15.10
N ALA A 149 -0.75 0.11 15.87
CA ALA A 149 0.59 0.68 16.04
C ALA A 149 1.56 -0.30 16.71
N GLY A 150 1.13 -0.97 17.78
CA GLY A 150 1.94 -1.99 18.47
C GLY A 150 2.32 -3.16 17.57
N PHE A 151 1.38 -3.61 16.73
CA PHE A 151 1.65 -4.62 15.71
C PHE A 151 2.70 -4.16 14.70
N THR A 152 2.55 -2.95 14.16
CA THR A 152 3.49 -2.39 13.18
C THR A 152 4.88 -2.25 13.77
N ILE A 153 5.00 -1.68 14.97
CA ILE A 153 6.28 -1.53 15.68
C ILE A 153 6.95 -2.88 15.91
N ARG A 154 6.21 -3.89 16.38
CA ARG A 154 6.75 -5.25 16.59
C ARG A 154 7.34 -5.83 15.31
N ASN A 155 6.61 -5.74 14.19
CA ASN A 155 7.08 -6.30 12.91
C ASN A 155 8.27 -5.53 12.35
N LEU A 156 8.30 -4.20 12.50
CA LEU A 156 9.47 -3.39 12.13
C LEU A 156 10.71 -3.79 12.93
N LEU A 157 10.59 -3.95 14.25
CA LEU A 157 11.71 -4.40 15.10
C LEU A 157 12.16 -5.81 14.71
N LYS A 158 11.24 -6.74 14.50
CA LYS A 158 11.55 -8.09 14.01
C LYS A 158 12.29 -8.06 12.67
N ALA A 159 11.84 -7.23 11.74
CA ALA A 159 12.50 -7.06 10.45
C ALA A 159 13.94 -6.57 10.62
N ARG A 160 14.14 -5.55 11.48
CA ARG A 160 15.46 -4.99 11.81
C ARG A 160 16.42 -6.02 12.42
N ILE A 161 15.94 -6.79 13.39
CA ILE A 161 16.73 -7.83 14.09
C ILE A 161 17.11 -8.97 13.14
N THR A 162 16.16 -9.45 12.33
CA THR A 162 16.39 -10.57 11.39
C THR A 162 17.15 -10.16 10.12
N GLY A 163 17.31 -8.85 9.88
CA GLY A 163 17.91 -8.33 8.64
C GLY A 163 17.01 -8.44 7.40
N SER A 164 15.79 -8.97 7.53
CA SER A 164 14.84 -9.13 6.42
C SER A 164 14.44 -7.80 5.78
N TRP A 165 14.56 -6.67 6.49
CA TRP A 165 14.37 -5.31 5.93
C TRP A 165 15.26 -5.00 4.72
N LYS A 166 16.38 -5.72 4.55
CA LYS A 166 17.26 -5.60 3.37
C LYS A 166 16.73 -6.34 2.14
N LYS A 167 15.89 -7.36 2.33
CA LYS A 167 15.24 -8.11 1.24
C LYS A 167 14.00 -7.32 0.82
N ASN A 168 14.09 -6.58 -0.27
CA ASN A 168 13.04 -5.65 -0.65
C ASN A 168 12.99 -5.47 -2.18
N PRO A 169 11.86 -5.71 -2.85
CA PRO A 169 11.77 -5.49 -4.30
C PRO A 169 11.65 -4.00 -4.69
N PHE A 170 11.41 -3.11 -3.74
CA PHE A 170 11.21 -1.67 -3.96
C PHE A 170 12.48 -0.83 -3.70
N PHE A 171 13.50 -1.42 -3.09
CA PHE A 171 14.76 -0.76 -2.75
C PHE A 171 15.94 -1.67 -3.09
N GLY A 172 16.97 -1.10 -3.73
CA GLY A 172 18.21 -1.81 -4.03
C GLY A 172 19.10 -2.01 -2.80
N ASP A 173 20.21 -2.73 -2.99
CA ASP A 173 21.18 -3.03 -1.91
C ASP A 173 21.81 -1.78 -1.29
N ASP A 174 21.83 -0.67 -2.03
CA ASP A 174 22.29 0.65 -1.59
C ASP A 174 21.21 1.44 -0.79
N ALA A 175 20.09 0.79 -0.49
CA ALA A 175 18.92 1.37 0.18
C ALA A 175 18.24 2.53 -0.58
N ARG A 176 18.55 2.73 -1.87
CA ARG A 176 17.81 3.64 -2.75
C ARG A 176 16.63 2.93 -3.39
N SER A 177 15.62 3.69 -3.75
CA SER A 177 14.47 3.15 -4.47
C SER A 177 14.89 2.61 -5.84
N VAL A 178 14.31 1.49 -6.26
CA VAL A 178 14.58 0.92 -7.60
C VAL A 178 14.04 1.78 -8.74
N VAL A 179 13.10 2.70 -8.43
CA VAL A 179 12.57 3.70 -9.35
C VAL A 179 12.72 5.08 -8.71
N LYS A 180 13.13 6.09 -9.48
CA LYS A 180 13.22 7.46 -8.98
C LYS A 180 11.82 7.98 -8.62
N PRO A 181 11.57 8.42 -7.37
CA PRO A 181 10.28 8.98 -6.99
C PRO A 181 9.98 10.29 -7.72
N TYR A 182 8.76 10.38 -8.25
CA TYR A 182 8.19 11.63 -8.75
C TYR A 182 7.43 12.34 -7.63
N VAL A 183 7.86 13.54 -7.25
CA VAL A 183 7.10 14.37 -6.31
C VAL A 183 6.11 15.19 -7.12
N LEU A 184 4.83 15.10 -6.81
CA LEU A 184 3.82 15.92 -7.48
C LEU A 184 4.16 17.40 -7.34
N SER A 185 3.93 18.15 -8.43
CA SER A 185 3.88 19.60 -8.37
C SER A 185 2.73 20.06 -7.47
N GLU A 186 2.80 21.30 -7.00
CA GLU A 186 1.73 21.89 -6.19
C GLU A 186 0.38 21.86 -6.92
N ALA A 187 0.37 22.20 -8.22
CA ALA A 187 -0.85 22.19 -9.03
C ALA A 187 -1.48 20.78 -9.16
N GLU A 188 -0.66 19.75 -9.39
CA GLU A 188 -1.14 18.35 -9.46
C GLU A 188 -1.64 17.87 -8.10
N ARG A 189 -0.91 18.20 -7.04
CA ARG A 189 -1.31 17.88 -5.67
C ARG A 189 -2.66 18.51 -5.34
N ASP A 190 -2.83 19.79 -5.60
CA ASP A 190 -4.08 20.50 -5.35
C ASP A 190 -5.23 19.92 -6.19
N ALA A 191 -4.97 19.57 -7.46
CA ALA A 191 -5.95 18.90 -8.31
C ALA A 191 -6.38 17.52 -7.75
N ALA A 192 -5.45 16.79 -7.15
CA ALA A 192 -5.73 15.51 -6.50
C ALA A 192 -6.60 15.68 -5.24
N TYR A 193 -6.32 16.69 -4.40
CA TYR A 193 -7.09 16.93 -3.17
C TYR A 193 -8.45 17.58 -3.40
N ARG A 194 -8.64 18.35 -4.48
CA ARG A 194 -9.96 18.94 -4.82
C ARG A 194 -11.06 17.89 -5.05
N GLN A 195 -10.68 16.66 -5.38
CA GLN A 195 -11.60 15.54 -5.64
C GLN A 195 -11.94 14.74 -4.37
N VAL A 196 -11.38 15.14 -3.23
CA VAL A 196 -11.49 14.46 -1.92
C VAL A 196 -12.39 15.24 -0.95
N THR A 197 -12.72 16.49 -1.30
CA THR A 197 -13.56 17.42 -0.52
C THR A 197 -15.04 17.28 -0.79
#